data_AF-A0A7X7PYH9-F1
#
_entry.id   AF-A0A7X7PYH9-F1
#
_cell.length_a   1.000
_cell.length_b   1.000
_cell.length_c   1.000
_cell.angle_alpha   90.00
_cell.angle_beta   90.00
_cell.angle_gamma   90.00
#
_symmetry.space_group_name_H-M   'P 1'
#
loop_
_entity.id
_entity.type
_entity.pdbx_description
1 polymer ?
#
loop_
_entity_poly.entity_id
_entity_poly.type
_entity_poly.pdbx_seq_one_letter_code
_entity_poly.pdbx_strand_id
1 'polypeptide(L)'
;WLRLGKSAWWLAPAIASLIAFAYLLTLIQTPAAGRAFAAYGGVYIVASLTWMWFIEGLRPDRWDVAGALVCLSGAAIILAAPHGR
;
A
#
# COMPACT_ATOMS: atom_id res chain seq x y z
N TRP A 1 24.19 -10.93 -1.64
CA TRP A 1 22.82 -10.64 -1.18
C TRP A 1 22.48 -9.14 -1.26
N LEU A 2 22.24 -8.55 -2.42
CA LEU A 2 22.99 -8.72 -3.67
C LEU A 2 23.55 -7.39 -4.24
N ARG A 3 23.37 -6.25 -3.56
CA ARG A 3 24.14 -5.01 -3.83
C ARG A 3 24.72 -4.31 -2.60
N LEU A 4 24.32 -4.68 -1.37
CA LEU A 4 24.57 -3.87 -0.16
C LEU A 4 25.39 -4.55 0.95
N GLY A 5 25.85 -5.79 0.79
CA GLY A 5 26.65 -6.48 1.82
C GLY A 5 25.94 -6.74 3.16
N LYS A 6 24.60 -6.56 3.22
CA LYS A 6 23.81 -6.77 4.44
C LYS A 6 23.66 -8.26 4.75
N SER A 7 23.77 -8.58 6.04
CA SER A 7 23.61 -9.92 6.60
C SER A 7 22.29 -10.56 6.21
N ALA A 8 22.33 -11.86 5.87
CA ALA A 8 21.15 -12.69 5.57
C ALA A 8 20.13 -12.72 6.72
N TRP A 9 20.48 -12.23 7.91
CA TRP A 9 19.53 -12.02 9.00
C TRP A 9 18.41 -11.02 8.69
N TRP A 10 18.57 -10.13 7.71
CA TRP A 10 17.48 -9.26 7.24
C TRP A 10 16.39 -10.01 6.46
N LEU A 11 16.64 -11.25 5.99
CA LEU A 11 15.60 -12.09 5.41
C LEU A 11 14.59 -12.55 6.44
N ALA A 12 15.01 -12.83 7.67
CA ALA A 12 14.12 -13.36 8.70
C ALA A 12 12.93 -12.42 8.99
N PRO A 13 13.12 -11.11 9.29
CA PRO A 13 12.00 -10.19 9.45
C PRO A 13 11.25 -9.94 8.13
N ALA A 14 11.92 -9.99 6.98
CA ALA A 14 11.26 -9.83 5.68
C ALA A 14 10.29 -10.99 5.36
N ILE A 15 10.72 -12.24 5.58
CA ILE A 15 9.90 -13.43 5.40
C ILE A 15 8.76 -13.43 6.42
N ALA A 16 9.05 -13.12 7.69
CA ALA A 16 8.02 -13.03 8.73
C ALA A 16 6.95 -11.98 8.38
N SER A 17 7.36 -10.81 7.87
CA SER A 17 6.45 -9.77 7.39
C SER A 17 5.61 -10.25 6.19
N LEU A 18 6.21 -11.02 5.27
CA LEU A 18 5.52 -11.56 4.10
C LEU A 18 4.47 -12.62 4.49
N ILE A 19 4.81 -13.52 5.41
CA ILE A 19 3.90 -14.52 5.96
C ILE A 19 2.75 -13.83 6.70
N ALA A 20 3.06 -12.83 7.54
CA ALA A 20 2.03 -12.05 8.22
C ALA A 20 1.10 -11.36 7.23
N PHE A 21 1.63 -10.73 6.18
CA PHE A 21 0.81 -10.10 5.14
C PHE A 21 -0.13 -11.11 4.44
N ALA A 22 0.38 -12.27 4.03
CA ALA A 22 -0.42 -13.32 3.42
C ALA A 22 -1.50 -13.87 4.37
N TYR A 23 -1.17 -14.03 5.65
CA TYR A 23 -2.12 -14.45 6.68
C TYR A 23 -3.19 -13.39 6.93
N LEU A 24 -2.82 -12.11 7.02
CA LEU A 24 -3.80 -11.03 7.14
C LEU A 24 -4.75 -10.99 5.93
N LEU A 25 -4.27 -11.26 4.71
CA LEU A 25 -5.11 -11.37 3.51
C LEU A 25 -6.20 -12.44 3.62
N THR A 26 -5.95 -13.56 4.29
CA THR A 26 -6.97 -14.62 4.47
C THR A 26 -8.04 -14.25 5.51
N LEU A 27 -7.74 -13.31 6.40
CA LEU A 27 -8.68 -12.79 7.41
C LEU A 27 -9.65 -11.75 6.87
N ILE A 28 -9.40 -11.15 5.69
CA ILE A 28 -10.36 -10.23 5.07
C ILE A 28 -11.55 -11.02 4.52
N GLN A 29 -12.56 -11.17 5.37
CA GLN A 29 -13.92 -11.54 4.99
C GLN A 29 -14.63 -10.32 4.37
N THR A 30 -14.20 -9.90 3.18
CA THR A 30 -14.92 -8.87 2.40
C THR A 30 -15.73 -9.54 1.28
N PRO A 31 -17.03 -9.24 1.14
CA PRO A 31 -17.91 -9.86 0.14
C PRO A 31 -17.48 -9.63 -1.33
N ALA A 32 -16.50 -8.75 -1.58
CA ALA A 32 -15.86 -8.58 -2.88
C ALA A 32 -14.36 -8.28 -2.71
N ALA A 33 -13.49 -9.24 -3.04
CA ALA A 33 -12.03 -9.11 -2.98
C ALA A 33 -11.49 -7.84 -3.67
N GLY A 34 -12.18 -7.38 -4.73
CA GLY A 34 -11.85 -6.14 -5.45
C GLY A 34 -11.85 -4.87 -4.57
N ARG A 35 -12.72 -4.77 -3.56
CA ARG A 35 -12.79 -3.58 -2.68
C ARG A 35 -11.64 -3.54 -1.69
N ALA A 36 -11.18 -4.71 -1.22
CA ALA A 36 -9.99 -4.81 -0.39
C ALA A 36 -8.75 -4.36 -1.17
N PHE A 37 -8.60 -4.79 -2.43
CA PHE A 37 -7.51 -4.33 -3.30
C PHE A 37 -7.55 -2.81 -3.55
N ALA A 38 -8.74 -2.21 -3.69
CA ALA A 38 -8.86 -0.75 -3.82
C ALA A 38 -8.38 0.01 -2.57
N ALA A 39 -8.71 -0.48 -1.37
CA ALA A 39 -8.19 0.08 -0.12
C ALA A 39 -6.67 -0.04 -0.02
N TYR A 40 -6.12 -1.22 -0.34
CA TYR A 40 -4.66 -1.43 -0.33
C TYR A 40 -3.93 -0.54 -1.32
N GLY A 41 -4.49 -0.35 -2.52
CA GLY A 41 -3.96 0.58 -3.52
C GLY A 41 -3.88 2.02 -2.98
N GLY A 42 -4.92 2.49 -2.29
CA GLY A 42 -4.91 3.82 -1.67
C GLY A 42 -3.85 3.96 -0.58
N VAL A 43 -3.73 2.97 0.32
CA VAL A 43 -2.70 2.97 1.37
C VAL A 43 -1.30 2.95 0.77
N TYR A 44 -1.08 2.16 -0.28
CA TYR A 44 0.20 2.09 -0.98
C TYR A 44 0.63 3.45 -1.54
N ILE A 45 -0.27 4.17 -2.19
CA ILE A 45 0.03 5.50 -2.76
C ILE A 45 0.46 6.48 -1.68
N VAL A 46 -0.26 6.54 -0.55
CA VAL A 46 0.09 7.43 0.57
C VAL A 46 1.43 7.05 1.17
N ALA A 47 1.68 5.76 1.37
CA ALA A 47 2.94 5.26 1.90
C ALA A 47 4.11 5.59 0.98
N SER A 48 3.97 5.39 -0.33
CA SER A 48 5.00 5.71 -1.33
C SER A 48 5.35 7.19 -1.36
N LEU A 49 4.35 8.09 -1.36
CA LEU A 49 4.62 9.53 -1.33
C LEU A 49 5.25 9.98 -0.01
N THR A 50 4.81 9.41 1.11
CA THR A 50 5.40 9.69 2.42
C THR A 50 6.84 9.22 2.46
N TRP A 51 7.14 8.02 1.94
CA TRP A 51 8.49 7.49 1.87
C TRP A 51 9.41 8.35 0.99
N MET A 52 8.95 8.70 -0.20
CA MET A 52 9.67 9.60 -1.11
C MET A 52 10.01 10.92 -0.42
N TRP A 53 9.07 11.46 0.36
CA TRP A 53 9.30 12.72 1.07
C TRP A 53 10.27 12.60 2.25
N PHE A 54 10.09 11.60 3.12
CA PHE A 54 10.85 11.48 4.37
C PHE A 54 12.20 10.76 4.22
N ILE A 55 12.27 9.73 3.38
CA ILE A 55 13.46 8.89 3.23
C ILE A 55 14.32 9.35 2.06
N GLU A 56 13.69 9.67 0.93
CA GLU A 56 14.42 10.10 -0.28
C GLU A 56 14.65 11.62 -0.30
N GLY A 57 13.96 12.39 0.55
CA GLY A 57 14.09 13.85 0.65
C GLY A 57 13.51 14.60 -0.56
N LEU A 58 12.84 13.89 -1.46
CA LEU A 58 12.20 14.44 -2.65
C LEU A 58 10.80 14.93 -2.28
N ARG A 59 10.59 16.24 -2.35
CA ARG A 59 9.28 16.82 -2.06
C ARG A 59 8.30 16.41 -3.18
N PRO A 60 7.12 15.86 -2.84
CA PRO A 60 6.09 15.56 -3.83
C PRO A 60 5.78 16.80 -4.65
N ASP A 61 5.82 16.67 -5.98
CA ASP A 61 5.44 17.76 -6.86
C ASP A 61 3.90 17.92 -6.86
N ARG A 62 3.42 19.05 -7.34
CA ARG A 62 2.00 19.35 -7.53
C ARG A 62 1.30 18.27 -8.35
N TRP A 63 2.01 17.68 -9.32
CA TRP A 63 1.50 16.57 -10.12
C TRP A 63 1.38 15.26 -9.34
N ASP A 64 2.33 14.96 -8.45
CA ASP A 64 2.28 13.78 -7.58
C ASP A 64 1.09 13.87 -6.62
N VAL A 65 0.88 15.04 -6.03
CA VAL A 65 -0.24 15.30 -5.13
C VAL A 65 -1.57 15.22 -5.88
N ALA A 66 -1.66 15.81 -7.08
CA ALA A 66 -2.87 15.73 -7.90
C ALA A 66 -3.19 14.29 -8.30
N GLY A 67 -2.18 13.51 -8.74
CA GLY A 67 -2.34 12.10 -9.05
C GLY A 67 -2.80 11.27 -7.86
N ALA A 68 -2.20 11.51 -6.68
CA ALA A 68 -2.63 10.84 -5.45
C ALA A 68 -4.07 11.18 -5.07
N LEU A 69 -4.49 12.45 -5.19
CA LEU A 69 -5.88 12.83 -4.93
C LEU A 69 -6.86 12.12 -5.88
N VAL A 70 -6.51 11.98 -7.15
CA VAL A 70 -7.34 11.25 -8.13
C VAL A 70 -7.43 9.77 -7.78
N CYS A 71 -6.32 9.12 -7.49
CA CYS A 71 -6.32 7.70 -7.13
C CYS A 71 -7.04 7.44 -5.79
N LEU A 72 -6.83 8.30 -4.79
CA LEU A 72 -7.49 8.20 -3.49
C LEU A 72 -8.99 8.46 -3.59
N SER A 73 -9.42 9.40 -4.43
CA SER A 73 -10.85 9.61 -4.68
C SER A 73 -11.48 8.41 -5.39
N GLY A 74 -10.79 7.80 -6.37
CA GLY A 74 -11.22 6.54 -6.98
C GLY A 74 -11.35 5.39 -5.97
N ALA A 75 -10.35 5.21 -5.10
CA ALA A 75 -10.41 4.24 -4.02
C ALA A 75 -11.54 4.53 -3.03
N ALA A 76 -11.76 5.80 -2.67
CA ALA A 76 -12.84 6.24 -1.81
C ALA A 76 -14.21 5.97 -2.43
N ILE A 77 -14.39 6.17 -3.73
CA ILE A 77 -15.63 5.83 -4.44
C ILE A 77 -15.88 4.32 -4.38
N ILE A 78 -14.88 3.47 -4.63
CA ILE A 78 -15.04 2.00 -4.55
C ILE A 78 -15.37 1.54 -3.13
N LEU A 79 -14.86 2.23 -2.12
CA LEU A 79 -15.14 1.91 -0.71
C LEU A 79 -16.50 2.44 -0.25
N ALA A 80 -16.81 3.69 -0.56
CA ALA A 80 -17.99 4.42 -0.10
C ALA A 80 -19.21 4.25 -1.01
N ALA A 81 -19.08 3.65 -2.20
CA ALA A 81 -20.23 3.35 -3.03
C ALA A 81 -21.25 2.54 -2.20
N PRO A 82 -22.55 2.88 -2.26
CA PRO A 82 -23.58 2.13 -1.58
C PRO A 82 -23.73 0.79 -2.29
N HIS A 83 -23.07 -0.22 -1.75
CA HIS A 83 -23.25 -1.59 -2.21
C HIS A 83 -24.57 -2.05 -1.58
N GLY A 84 -25.65 -1.81 -2.33
CA GLY A 84 -26.99 -2.25 -1.98
C GLY A 84 -26.96 -3.72 -1.54
N ARG A 85 -27.74 -3.99 -0.50
CA ARG A 85 -27.89 -5.29 0.15
C ARG A 85 -28.15 -6.42 -0.84
#